data_AF-A0A1E1XNK8-F1
#
_entry.id   AF-A0A1E1XNK8-F1
#
_cell.length_a   1.000
_cell.length_b   1.000
_cell.length_c   1.000
_cell.angle_alpha   90.00
_cell.angle_beta   90.00
_cell.angle_gamma   90.00
#
_symmetry.space_group_name_H-M   'P 1'
#
loop_
_entity.id
_entity.type
_entity.pdbx_description
1 polymer ?
#
loop_
_entity_poly.entity_id
_entity_poly.type
_entity_poly.pdbx_seq_one_letter_code
_entity_poly.pdbx_strand_id
1 'polypeptide(L)'
;MPEFSECVQPILRGKALSDRSQQKLSRQLRVELTLFLDEHNLITSGNKGERRSMYKALGDALALKYPLLLWDEQKPDSQLSDTKIRAYSLFIRRLSVARKVQRHRRMKNAALATDSMPAPALTEDNAVAELKAL
;
A
#
# COMPACT_ATOMS: atom_id res chain seq x y z
N MET A 1 -14.06 -5.34 4.96
CA MET A 1 -13.75 -4.69 3.67
C MET A 1 -14.08 -3.22 3.79
N PRO A 2 -13.18 -2.30 3.40
CA PRO A 2 -13.39 -0.86 3.57
C PRO A 2 -14.62 -0.37 2.82
N GLU A 3 -15.13 0.77 3.27
CA GLU A 3 -16.00 1.63 2.48
C GLU A 3 -15.10 2.48 1.58
N PHE A 4 -15.14 2.18 0.29
CA PHE A 4 -14.33 2.88 -0.69
C PHE A 4 -14.95 4.22 -1.08
N SER A 5 -14.10 5.19 -1.40
CA SER A 5 -14.54 6.53 -1.81
C SER A 5 -15.44 6.50 -3.04
N GLU A 6 -16.28 7.51 -3.21
CA GLU A 6 -17.13 7.65 -4.39
C GLU A 6 -16.32 7.67 -5.70
N CYS A 7 -15.09 8.17 -5.65
CA CYS A 7 -14.18 8.26 -6.79
C CYS A 7 -13.90 6.89 -7.44
N VAL A 8 -13.81 5.81 -6.66
CA VAL A 8 -13.48 4.47 -7.18
C VAL A 8 -14.72 3.60 -7.42
N GLN A 9 -15.92 4.06 -7.05
CA GLN A 9 -17.18 3.35 -7.34
C GLN A 9 -17.37 2.99 -8.82
N PRO A 10 -16.98 3.83 -9.81
CA PRO A 10 -17.08 3.47 -11.22
C PRO A 10 -16.37 2.16 -11.58
N ILE A 11 -15.15 1.94 -11.07
CA ILE A 11 -14.41 0.69 -11.35
C ILE A 11 -14.93 -0.49 -10.54
N LEU A 12 -15.43 -0.28 -9.32
CA LEU A 12 -16.01 -1.33 -8.47
C LEU A 12 -17.32 -1.88 -9.06
N ARG A 13 -18.06 -1.04 -9.80
CA ARG A 13 -19.35 -1.37 -10.40
C ARG A 13 -19.26 -1.75 -11.88
N GLY A 14 -18.07 -1.86 -12.46
CA GLY A 14 -17.91 -2.30 -13.85
C GLY A 14 -18.26 -1.22 -14.89
N LYS A 15 -18.22 0.07 -14.54
CA LYS A 15 -18.55 1.14 -15.49
C LYS A 15 -17.49 1.19 -16.59
N ALA A 16 -17.93 1.20 -17.85
CA ALA A 16 -17.03 1.40 -18.98
C ALA A 16 -16.28 2.74 -18.85
N LEU A 17 -14.95 2.67 -18.93
CA LEU A 17 -14.03 3.79 -18.77
C LEU A 17 -12.97 3.71 -19.86
N SER A 18 -12.37 4.84 -20.21
CA SER A 18 -11.15 4.83 -21.02
C SER A 18 -9.98 4.23 -20.22
N ASP A 19 -9.01 3.63 -20.92
CA ASP A 19 -7.83 3.00 -20.30
C ASP A 19 -7.12 3.93 -19.31
N ARG A 20 -6.98 5.21 -19.67
CA ARG A 20 -6.35 6.22 -18.81
C ARG A 20 -7.13 6.42 -17.50
N SER A 21 -8.46 6.46 -17.58
CA SER A 21 -9.34 6.63 -16.42
C SER A 21 -9.35 5.38 -15.55
N GLN A 22 -9.43 4.19 -16.15
CA GLN A 22 -9.34 2.92 -15.43
C GLN A 22 -8.00 2.80 -14.69
N GLN A 23 -6.88 3.12 -15.35
CA GLN A 23 -5.56 3.10 -14.70
C GLN A 23 -5.47 4.09 -13.53
N LYS A 24 -6.02 5.30 -13.68
CA LYS A 24 -6.06 6.30 -12.61
C LYS A 24 -6.88 5.80 -11.41
N LEU A 25 -8.09 5.30 -11.65
CA LEU A 25 -8.98 4.80 -10.61
C LEU A 25 -8.45 3.52 -9.96
N SER A 26 -7.83 2.62 -10.73
CA SER A 26 -7.15 1.42 -10.19
C SER A 26 -5.97 1.80 -9.29
N ARG A 27 -5.19 2.84 -9.64
CA ARG A 27 -4.17 3.40 -8.74
C ARG A 27 -4.81 3.94 -7.46
N GLN A 28 -5.89 4.70 -7.57
CA GLN A 28 -6.59 5.24 -6.41
C GLN A 28 -7.12 4.13 -5.48
N LEU A 29 -7.75 3.10 -6.05
CA LEU A 29 -8.23 1.95 -5.29
C LEU A 29 -7.11 1.23 -4.54
N ARG A 30 -5.92 1.09 -5.15
CA ARG A 30 -4.76 0.53 -4.45
C ARG A 30 -4.29 1.40 -3.30
N VAL A 31 -4.34 2.73 -3.43
CA VAL A 31 -3.98 3.65 -2.36
C VAL A 31 -4.94 3.48 -1.18
N GLU A 32 -6.24 3.50 -1.45
CA GLU A 32 -7.28 3.32 -0.41
C GLU A 32 -7.17 1.94 0.27
N LEU A 33 -6.97 0.87 -0.51
CA LEU A 33 -6.70 -0.46 0.05
C LEU A 33 -5.43 -0.48 0.90
N THR A 34 -4.37 0.20 0.46
CA THR A 34 -3.11 0.23 1.22
C THR A 34 -3.28 0.94 2.55
N LEU A 35 -3.99 2.08 2.57
CA LEU A 35 -4.31 2.81 3.79
C LEU A 35 -5.11 1.94 4.75
N PHE A 36 -6.19 1.32 4.28
CA PHE A 36 -7.00 0.41 5.11
C PHE A 36 -6.17 -0.75 5.67
N LEU A 37 -5.34 -1.39 4.84
CA LEU A 37 -4.50 -2.51 5.29
C LEU A 37 -3.45 -2.07 6.31
N ASP A 38 -2.91 -0.85 6.21
CA ASP A 38 -1.96 -0.28 7.15
C ASP A 38 -2.64 0.11 8.48
N GLU A 39 -3.75 0.84 8.42
CA GLU A 39 -4.52 1.31 9.60
C GLU A 39 -5.00 0.15 10.47
N HIS A 40 -5.43 -0.95 9.85
CA HIS A 40 -5.89 -2.14 10.57
C HIS A 40 -4.80 -3.20 10.81
N ASN A 41 -3.53 -2.87 10.57
CA ASN A 41 -2.39 -3.80 10.74
C ASN A 41 -2.57 -5.16 10.04
N LEU A 42 -3.18 -5.15 8.86
CA LEU A 42 -3.46 -6.35 8.08
C LEU A 42 -2.26 -6.75 7.21
N ILE A 43 -2.06 -8.05 7.02
CA ILE A 43 -1.01 -8.63 6.18
C ILE A 43 0.40 -8.23 6.64
N THR A 44 0.66 -8.37 7.94
CA THR A 44 1.91 -7.98 8.61
C THR A 44 2.89 -9.13 8.84
N SER A 45 2.50 -10.38 8.56
CA SER A 45 3.36 -11.56 8.81
C SER A 45 4.75 -11.43 8.17
N GLY A 46 5.79 -11.78 8.92
CA GLY A 46 7.16 -11.87 8.41
C GLY A 46 7.33 -12.99 7.37
N ASN A 47 6.53 -14.04 7.48
CA ASN A 47 6.58 -15.21 6.61
C ASN A 47 6.08 -14.85 5.18
N LYS A 48 6.86 -15.23 4.17
CA LYS A 48 6.54 -14.98 2.76
C LYS A 48 5.35 -15.82 2.29
N GLY A 49 5.23 -17.06 2.76
CA GLY A 49 4.15 -17.98 2.42
C GLY A 49 2.80 -17.48 2.95
N GLU A 50 2.75 -17.17 4.24
CA GLU A 50 1.54 -16.62 4.89
C GLU A 50 1.10 -15.31 4.25
N ARG A 51 2.03 -14.36 3.99
CA ARG A 51 1.68 -13.12 3.28
C ARG A 51 1.07 -13.40 1.92
N ARG A 52 1.61 -14.35 1.15
CA ARG A 52 1.04 -14.72 -0.15
C ARG A 52 -0.39 -15.23 0.02
N SER A 53 -0.65 -16.09 1.00
CA SER A 53 -2.00 -16.59 1.30
C SER A 53 -2.96 -15.49 1.74
N MET A 54 -2.51 -14.55 2.58
CA MET A 54 -3.33 -13.40 3.00
C MET A 54 -3.67 -12.48 1.83
N TYR A 55 -2.71 -12.20 0.95
CA TYR A 55 -2.96 -11.43 -0.28
C TYR A 55 -3.89 -12.14 -1.25
N LYS A 56 -3.81 -13.48 -1.34
CA LYS A 56 -4.76 -14.28 -2.12
C LYS A 56 -6.17 -14.16 -1.52
N ALA A 57 -6.32 -14.34 -0.21
CA ALA A 57 -7.59 -14.21 0.48
C ALA A 57 -8.20 -12.80 0.32
N LEU A 58 -7.36 -11.75 0.31
CA LEU A 58 -7.80 -10.39 0.01
C LEU A 58 -8.38 -10.27 -1.42
N GLY A 59 -7.70 -10.85 -2.41
CA GLY A 59 -8.17 -10.88 -3.79
C GLY A 59 -9.51 -11.62 -3.93
N ASP A 60 -9.61 -12.80 -3.31
CA ASP A 60 -10.81 -13.62 -3.33
C ASP A 60 -12.00 -12.87 -2.64
N ALA A 61 -11.75 -12.21 -1.51
CA ALA A 61 -12.76 -11.40 -0.82
C ALA A 61 -13.19 -10.15 -1.60
N LEU A 62 -12.26 -9.52 -2.34
CA LEU A 62 -12.59 -8.40 -3.24
C LEU A 62 -13.45 -8.86 -4.41
N ALA A 63 -13.13 -10.00 -5.03
CA ALA A 63 -13.91 -10.57 -6.11
C ALA A 63 -15.32 -10.97 -5.67
N LEU A 64 -15.46 -11.47 -4.44
CA LEU A 64 -16.77 -11.82 -3.86
C LEU A 64 -17.62 -10.59 -3.55
N LYS A 65 -17.03 -9.52 -2.98
CA LYS A 65 -17.76 -8.30 -2.63
C LYS A 65 -18.05 -7.42 -3.86
N TYR A 66 -17.15 -7.40 -4.84
CA TYR A 66 -17.22 -6.56 -6.03
C TYR A 66 -17.05 -7.42 -7.30
N PRO A 67 -18.08 -8.20 -7.67
CA PRO A 67 -17.99 -9.12 -8.81
C PRO A 67 -17.82 -8.41 -10.17
N LEU A 68 -18.20 -7.12 -10.23
CA LEU A 68 -18.07 -6.26 -11.42
C LEU A 68 -16.79 -5.41 -11.40
N LEU A 69 -15.89 -5.63 -10.45
CA LEU A 69 -14.65 -4.87 -10.37
C LEU A 69 -13.85 -5.01 -11.68
N LEU A 70 -13.56 -3.87 -12.30
CA LEU A 70 -12.62 -3.77 -13.40
C LEU A 70 -11.21 -3.94 -12.87
N TRP A 71 -10.72 -5.16 -13.00
CA TRP A 71 -9.36 -5.53 -12.62
C TRP A 71 -8.33 -4.92 -13.58
N ASP A 72 -7.06 -4.99 -13.17
CA ASP A 72 -5.97 -4.59 -14.04
C ASP A 72 -5.86 -5.57 -15.22
N GLU A 73 -5.91 -5.03 -16.43
CA GLU A 73 -5.75 -5.81 -17.65
C GLU A 73 -4.31 -6.31 -17.83
N GLN A 74 -4.20 -7.53 -18.34
CA GLN A 74 -2.94 -8.04 -18.87
C GLN A 74 -2.72 -7.49 -20.27
N LYS A 75 -1.44 -7.38 -20.68
CA LYS A 75 -1.13 -7.11 -22.07
C LYS A 75 -1.64 -8.28 -22.95
N PRO A 76 -2.20 -7.98 -24.14
CA PRO A 76 -2.84 -8.97 -25.00
C PRO A 76 -1.93 -10.15 -25.39
N ASP A 77 -0.61 -9.97 -25.41
CA ASP A 77 0.35 -11.04 -25.79
C ASP A 77 0.60 -12.13 -24.73
N SER A 78 -0.04 -12.07 -23.55
CA SER A 78 0.14 -13.13 -22.54
C SER A 78 -0.83 -14.29 -22.76
N GLN A 79 -0.42 -15.31 -23.52
CA GLN A 79 -1.19 -16.52 -23.82
C GLN A 79 -1.43 -17.41 -22.59
N LEU A 80 -2.38 -17.10 -21.69
CA LEU A 80 -2.67 -17.96 -20.54
C LEU A 80 -4.18 -18.02 -20.21
N SER A 81 -4.67 -19.25 -20.04
CA SER A 81 -6.07 -19.71 -20.18
C SER A 81 -7.05 -19.39 -19.05
N ASP A 82 -6.69 -18.54 -18.07
CA ASP A 82 -7.63 -18.15 -17.01
C ASP A 82 -7.50 -16.67 -16.64
N THR A 83 -8.23 -15.84 -17.39
CA THR A 83 -8.09 -14.38 -17.40
C THR A 83 -8.52 -13.75 -16.08
N LYS A 84 -9.53 -14.31 -15.40
CA LYS A 84 -10.07 -13.73 -14.15
C LYS A 84 -9.11 -13.92 -12.99
N ILE A 85 -8.60 -15.14 -12.78
CA ILE A 85 -7.59 -15.44 -11.74
C ILE A 85 -6.34 -14.59 -11.95
N ARG A 86 -5.97 -14.34 -13.20
CA ARG A 86 -4.82 -13.50 -13.54
C ARG A 86 -5.06 -12.00 -13.34
N ALA A 87 -6.25 -11.51 -13.65
CA ALA A 87 -6.54 -10.08 -13.56
C ALA A 87 -6.45 -9.56 -12.11
N TYR A 88 -7.07 -10.26 -11.15
CA TYR A 88 -6.95 -9.86 -9.75
C TYR A 88 -5.58 -10.19 -9.16
N SER A 89 -4.93 -11.29 -9.56
CA SER A 89 -3.57 -11.59 -9.08
C SER A 89 -2.55 -10.53 -9.54
N LEU A 90 -2.71 -9.94 -10.73
CA LEU A 90 -1.93 -8.80 -11.17
C LEU A 90 -2.19 -7.56 -10.31
N PHE A 91 -3.45 -7.26 -10.04
CA PHE A 91 -3.84 -6.15 -9.17
C PHE A 91 -3.24 -6.31 -7.76
N ILE A 92 -3.39 -7.48 -7.15
CA ILE A 92 -2.87 -7.83 -5.82
C ILE A 92 -1.34 -7.77 -5.79
N ARG A 93 -0.67 -8.26 -6.84
CA ARG A 93 0.79 -8.12 -6.98
C ARG A 93 1.19 -6.65 -6.99
N ARG A 94 0.55 -5.81 -7.80
CA ARG A 94 0.83 -4.37 -7.87
C ARG A 94 0.55 -3.67 -6.53
N LEU A 95 -0.51 -4.06 -5.82
CA LEU A 95 -0.82 -3.59 -4.47
C LEU A 95 0.32 -3.92 -3.49
N SER A 96 0.76 -5.18 -3.45
CA SER A 96 1.85 -5.60 -2.56
C SER A 96 3.17 -4.84 -2.82
N VAL A 97 3.49 -4.59 -4.09
CA VAL A 97 4.67 -3.82 -4.50
C VAL A 97 4.53 -2.37 -4.10
N ALA A 98 3.38 -1.74 -4.37
CA ALA A 98 3.11 -0.35 -4.00
C ALA A 98 3.27 -0.14 -2.48
N ARG A 99 2.69 -1.04 -1.68
CA ARG A 99 2.79 -1.02 -0.22
C ARG A 99 4.23 -1.21 0.28
N LYS A 100 4.99 -2.13 -0.33
CA LYS A 100 6.43 -2.30 -0.01
C LYS A 100 7.23 -1.03 -0.30
N VAL A 101 7.03 -0.41 -1.47
CA VAL A 101 7.71 0.82 -1.87
C VAL A 101 7.35 1.98 -0.93
N GLN A 102 6.07 2.11 -0.58
CA GLN A 102 5.61 3.13 0.35
C GLN A 102 6.23 2.96 1.74
N ARG A 103 6.27 1.74 2.28
CA ARG A 103 6.95 1.44 3.56
C ARG A 103 8.43 1.80 3.51
N HIS A 104 9.11 1.43 2.43
CA HIS A 104 10.52 1.78 2.23
C HIS A 104 10.73 3.30 2.17
N ARG A 105 9.86 4.05 1.48
CA ARG A 105 9.91 5.51 1.44
C ARG A 105 9.69 6.13 2.81
N ARG A 106 8.70 5.65 3.58
CA ARG A 106 8.46 6.09 4.96
C ARG A 106 9.67 5.85 5.85
N MET A 107 10.29 4.68 5.77
CA MET A 107 11.52 4.37 6.52
C MET A 107 12.68 5.29 6.13
N LYS A 108 12.89 5.52 4.83
CA LYS A 108 13.93 6.44 4.34
C LYS A 108 13.70 7.87 4.84
N ASN A 109 12.47 8.36 4.79
CA ASN A 109 12.12 9.70 5.24
C ASN A 109 12.26 9.84 6.76
N ALA A 110 11.90 8.80 7.52
CA ALA A 110 12.10 8.77 8.97
C ALA A 110 13.58 8.81 9.34
N ALA A 111 14.43 8.05 8.64
CA ALA A 111 15.88 8.09 8.85
C ALA A 111 16.48 9.47 8.53
N LEU A 112 16.00 10.13 7.47
CA LEU A 112 16.43 11.49 7.13
C LEU A 112 15.98 12.53 8.16
N ALA A 113 14.80 12.34 8.76
CA ALA A 113 14.28 13.22 9.81
C ALA A 113 15.05 13.04 11.13
N THR A 114 15.51 11.84 11.46
CA THR A 114 16.35 11.59 12.64
C THR A 114 17.76 12.17 12.48
N ASP A 115 18.32 12.16 11.27
CA ASP A 115 19.62 12.79 10.98
C ASP A 115 19.57 14.34 10.96
N SER A 116 18.37 14.93 10.86
CA SER A 116 18.16 16.38 10.84
C SER A 116 17.82 16.99 12.21
N MET A 117 17.79 16.20 13.28
CA MET A 117 17.67 16.75 14.63
C MET A 117 18.99 17.46 14.99
N PRO A 118 19.00 18.78 15.27
CA PRO A 118 20.21 19.43 15.77
C PRO A 118 20.57 18.76 17.09
N ALA A 119 21.84 18.37 17.23
CA ALA A 119 22.38 17.97 18.52
C ALA A 119 21.97 19.02 19.57
N PRO A 120 21.53 18.63 20.78
CA PRO A 120 21.27 19.61 21.81
C PRO A 120 22.55 20.43 21.97
N ALA A 121 22.46 21.72 21.65
CA ALA A 121 23.56 22.64 21.84
C ALA A 121 23.94 22.56 23.31
N LEU A 122 25.11 22.00 23.60
CA LEU A 122 25.74 22.11 24.90
C LEU A 122 26.06 23.59 25.10
N THR A 123 25.08 24.35 25.61
CA THR A 123 25.29 25.71 26.08
C THR A 123 26.16 25.63 27.33
N GLU A 124 27.19 26.47 27.39
CA GLU A 124 28.24 26.50 28.42
C GLU A 124 27.69 26.55 29.86
N ASP A 125 26.46 27.00 30.04
CA ASP A 125 25.75 27.02 31.32
C ASP A 125 25.55 25.64 31.97
N ASN A 126 25.52 24.55 31.19
CA ASN A 126 25.33 23.20 31.73
C ASN A 126 26.64 22.59 32.28
N ALA A 127 27.80 23.03 31.79
CA ALA A 127 29.10 22.54 32.25
C ALA A 127 29.47 23.10 33.63
N VAL A 128 29.01 24.31 33.97
CA VAL A 128 29.29 24.95 35.25
C VAL A 128 28.42 24.39 36.39
N ALA A 129 27.28 23.78 36.05
CA ALA A 129 26.40 23.14 37.03
C ALA A 129 26.98 21.80 37.55
N GLU A 130 27.65 21.01 36.71
CA GLU A 130 28.27 19.75 37.13
C GLU A 130 29.54 19.96 37.97
N LEU A 131 30.31 21.03 37.74
CA LEU A 131 31.52 21.34 38.52
C LEU A 131 31.26 21.92 39.91
N LYS A 132 30.03 22.35 40.23
CA LYS A 132 29.63 22.82 41.57
C LYS A 132 29.04 21.72 42.46
N ALA A 133 28.90 20.50 41.93
CA ALA A 133 28.37 19.35 42.66
C ALA A 133 29.45 18.33 43.11
N LEU A 134 30.73 18.63 42.87
CA LEU A 134 31.90 17.98 43.46
C LEU A 134 32.51 18.85 44.55
#